data_AF-A0A1Q8AGC5-F1
#
_entry.id   AF-A0A1Q8AGC5-F1
#
_cell.length_a   1.000
_cell.length_b   1.000
_cell.length_c   1.000
_cell.angle_alpha   90.00
_cell.angle_beta   90.00
_cell.angle_gamma   90.00
#
_symmetry.space_group_name_H-M   'P 1'
#
loop_
_entity.id
_entity.type
_entity.pdbx_description
1 polymer ?
#
loop_
_entity_poly.entity_id
_entity_poly.type
_entity_poly.pdbx_seq_one_letter_code
_entity_poly.pdbx_strand_id
1 'polypeptide(L)'
;MATPARLAGVGVFVIAGLALFTLGLFMIGDRQMAFAKKFTIYAEFAKITGLQPGAIIRVSGAKAGTVKEIIPPLRPTDKFKVRLEITEDLHPLVRTDSLATIETEGLVGGSFLGISTGSEQAPPAPENSTIAGKEPFAIADLLQQTSETIKKVNETIDDLKGDVQDAVQSISETVDNASQLIDDVSDDVKTMASAGARITQDAADIADSIRNGEGTIGKLVKDDELYRQATAIAKNAEQIARDAREVVEEAKKALNDLQSKNGPVQGLASNFKQTMDDARNAMSGFAENMEALKRNFLFRGFFNNRGYFNLEDISPAQYRQGVLTKDGKRGVVRIWLGAPVLFEPDPDDADVERLTEAGKMRLDSAIEPYLPHLGDSVLVVEGYAQKGTKDEQFLRSHARASAARSYLIGKFHLNPQTIAVMPLGSDSADSPNNTPWDGVALAAFIDRTALATPRK
;
A
#
# COMPACT_ATOMS: atom_id res chain seq x y z
N MET A 1 118.28 10.85 -14.85
CA MET A 1 117.90 12.08 -14.12
C MET A 1 116.97 12.88 -15.02
N ALA A 2 115.79 13.25 -14.55
CA ALA A 2 114.90 14.13 -15.31
C ALA A 2 115.59 15.50 -15.47
N THR A 3 115.73 15.99 -16.70
CA THR A 3 116.27 17.34 -16.93
C THR A 3 115.29 18.37 -16.38
N PRO A 4 115.76 19.46 -15.74
CA PRO A 4 114.89 20.49 -15.17
C PRO A 4 113.89 21.07 -16.19
N ALA A 5 114.24 21.09 -17.49
CA ALA A 5 113.35 21.49 -18.57
C ALA A 5 112.10 20.58 -18.74
N ARG A 6 112.22 19.26 -18.51
CA ARG A 6 111.08 18.34 -18.60
C ARG A 6 110.08 18.54 -17.46
N LEU A 7 110.58 18.81 -16.25
CA LEU A 7 109.74 19.06 -15.08
C LEU A 7 108.94 20.38 -15.23
N ALA A 8 109.57 21.43 -15.78
CA ALA A 8 108.90 22.69 -16.08
C ALA A 8 107.78 22.52 -17.13
N GLY A 9 108.03 21.75 -18.19
CA GLY A 9 107.03 21.48 -19.24
C GLY A 9 105.79 20.74 -18.71
N VAL A 10 105.98 19.76 -17.82
CA VAL A 10 104.86 19.05 -17.17
C VAL A 10 104.08 20.00 -16.25
N GLY A 11 104.76 20.86 -15.48
CA GLY A 11 104.12 21.86 -14.63
C GLY A 11 103.20 22.81 -15.40
N VAL A 12 103.67 23.35 -16.54
CA VAL A 12 102.88 24.25 -17.40
C VAL A 12 101.67 23.52 -17.99
N PHE A 13 101.82 22.27 -18.44
CA PHE A 13 100.70 21.49 -18.98
C PHE A 13 99.61 21.23 -17.93
N VAL A 14 99.99 20.87 -16.70
CA VAL A 14 99.03 20.64 -15.61
C VAL A 14 98.31 21.94 -15.24
N ILE A 15 99.01 23.07 -15.15
CA ILE A 15 98.39 24.37 -14.84
C ILE A 15 97.44 24.80 -15.96
N ALA A 16 97.84 24.66 -17.23
CA ALA A 16 96.99 24.99 -18.37
C ALA A 16 95.74 24.09 -18.43
N GLY A 17 95.90 22.79 -18.16
CA GLY A 17 94.79 21.85 -18.05
C GLY A 17 93.84 22.19 -16.91
N LEU A 18 94.36 22.54 -15.73
CA LEU A 18 93.56 22.97 -14.59
C LEU A 18 92.81 24.29 -14.87
N ALA A 19 93.47 25.24 -15.53
CA ALA A 19 92.86 26.51 -15.91
C ALA A 19 91.71 26.30 -16.92
N LEU A 20 91.92 25.47 -17.96
CA LEU A 20 90.89 25.11 -18.93
C LEU A 20 89.74 24.33 -18.28
N PHE A 21 90.03 23.42 -17.36
CA PHE A 21 89.02 22.68 -16.62
C PHE A 21 88.17 23.60 -15.73
N THR A 22 88.81 24.54 -15.02
CA THR A 22 88.12 25.55 -14.21
C THR A 22 87.27 26.48 -15.07
N LEU A 23 87.78 26.90 -16.24
CA LEU A 23 87.03 27.67 -17.23
C LEU A 23 85.83 26.89 -17.77
N GLY A 24 86.01 25.59 -18.03
CA GLY A 24 84.94 24.68 -18.45
C GLY A 24 83.84 24.53 -17.41
N LEU A 25 84.19 24.32 -16.15
CA LEU A 25 83.24 24.31 -15.02
C LEU A 25 82.47 25.64 -14.93
N PHE A 26 83.15 26.76 -15.13
CA PHE A 26 82.53 28.10 -15.09
C PHE A 26 81.68 28.42 -16.34
N MET A 27 81.82 27.67 -17.43
CA MET A 27 80.92 27.73 -18.60
C MET A 27 79.70 26.82 -18.46
N ILE A 28 79.83 25.66 -17.79
CA ILE A 28 78.73 24.73 -17.56
C ILE A 28 77.75 25.27 -16.51
N GLY A 29 78.22 26.05 -15.54
CA GLY A 29 77.36 26.73 -14.57
C GLY A 29 76.43 27.74 -15.25
N ASP A 30 75.11 27.56 -15.10
CA ASP A 30 74.06 28.45 -15.58
C ASP A 30 74.25 29.88 -15.01
N ARG A 31 74.90 30.76 -15.78
CA ARG A 31 75.39 32.08 -15.33
C ARG A 31 74.28 33.07 -14.98
N GLN A 32 73.04 32.82 -15.38
CA GLN A 32 71.97 33.83 -15.27
C GLN A 32 71.35 33.90 -13.86
N MET A 33 71.25 32.77 -13.14
CA MET A 33 70.58 32.72 -11.83
C MET A 33 71.52 32.86 -10.61
N ALA A 34 72.83 32.63 -10.80
CA ALA A 34 73.81 32.68 -9.70
C ALA A 34 74.17 34.12 -9.28
N PHE A 35 74.09 35.08 -10.21
CA PHE A 35 74.49 36.49 -10.00
C PHE A 35 73.33 37.49 -10.12
N ALA A 36 72.10 37.03 -10.37
CA ALA A 36 70.93 37.88 -10.36
C ALA A 36 70.70 38.47 -8.96
N LYS A 37 70.19 39.71 -8.90
CA LYS A 37 69.64 40.26 -7.65
C LYS A 37 68.38 39.48 -7.29
N LYS A 38 68.21 39.21 -6.00
CA LYS A 38 67.13 38.36 -5.50
C LYS A 38 66.50 39.01 -4.30
N PHE A 39 65.19 38.83 -4.17
CA PHE A 39 64.43 39.19 -3.00
C PHE A 39 63.89 37.93 -2.32
N THR A 40 63.70 38.03 -1.01
CA THR A 40 63.19 36.93 -0.19
C THR A 40 61.75 37.18 0.21
N ILE A 41 60.90 36.16 0.07
CA ILE A 41 59.55 36.13 0.66
C ILE A 41 59.28 34.75 1.27
N TYR A 42 58.16 34.62 1.96
CA TYR A 42 57.74 33.39 2.60
C TYR A 42 56.38 32.94 2.06
N ALA A 43 56.12 31.63 2.09
CA ALA A 43 54.80 31.07 1.87
C ALA A 43 54.45 30.06 2.96
N GLU A 44 53.16 29.95 3.30
CA GLU A 44 52.69 29.07 4.37
C GLU A 44 51.76 27.96 3.88
N PHE A 45 52.07 26.72 4.25
CA PHE A 45 51.32 25.52 3.85
C PHE A 45 51.01 24.63 5.06
N ALA A 46 49.82 24.03 5.14
CA ALA A 46 49.55 23.04 6.19
C ALA A 46 50.25 21.70 5.89
N LYS A 47 50.37 21.35 4.61
CA LYS A 47 51.04 20.13 4.14
C LYS A 47 52.04 20.46 3.04
N ILE A 48 53.23 19.87 3.14
CA ILE A 48 54.29 20.00 2.13
C ILE A 48 54.53 18.63 1.51
N THR A 49 53.80 18.33 0.43
CA THR A 49 53.92 17.06 -0.29
C THR A 49 54.97 17.20 -1.39
N GLY A 50 56.11 16.49 -1.26
CA GLY A 50 57.13 16.37 -2.31
C GLY A 50 58.06 17.58 -2.52
N LEU A 51 57.76 18.75 -1.93
CA LEU A 51 58.63 19.93 -2.01
C LEU A 51 59.91 19.75 -1.17
N GLN A 52 61.05 20.11 -1.74
CA GLN A 52 62.36 20.02 -1.09
C GLN A 52 63.13 21.35 -1.22
N PRO A 53 64.08 21.65 -0.31
CA PRO A 53 65.03 22.74 -0.53
C PRO A 53 65.77 22.57 -1.87
N GLY A 54 65.90 23.67 -2.62
CA GLY A 54 66.43 23.67 -3.99
C GLY A 54 65.36 23.52 -5.09
N ALA A 55 64.12 23.20 -4.76
CA ALA A 55 63.02 23.14 -5.73
C ALA A 55 62.88 24.47 -6.49
N ILE A 56 62.57 24.38 -7.78
CA ILE A 56 62.41 25.54 -8.65
C ILE A 56 61.14 26.30 -8.25
N ILE A 57 61.21 27.63 -8.26
CA ILE A 57 60.05 28.50 -8.15
C ILE A 57 59.70 29.00 -9.54
N ARG A 58 58.41 28.96 -9.91
CA ARG A 58 57.88 29.52 -11.15
C ARG A 58 56.84 30.59 -10.85
N VAL A 59 56.99 31.78 -11.41
CA VAL A 59 55.99 32.85 -11.34
C VAL A 59 55.27 32.89 -12.68
N SER A 60 53.95 32.63 -12.69
CA SER A 60 53.16 32.54 -13.94
C SER A 60 53.77 31.60 -15.00
N GLY A 61 54.38 30.49 -14.54
CA GLY A 61 55.06 29.51 -15.40
C GLY A 61 56.52 29.83 -15.77
N ALA A 62 56.99 31.06 -15.56
CA ALA A 62 58.39 31.43 -15.83
C ALA A 62 59.30 31.05 -14.65
N LYS A 63 60.48 30.47 -14.92
CA LYS A 63 61.50 30.14 -13.90
C LYS A 63 61.93 31.43 -13.19
N ALA A 64 61.66 31.50 -11.89
CA ALA A 64 61.78 32.73 -11.12
C ALA A 64 62.73 32.62 -9.93
N GLY A 65 63.05 31.41 -9.47
CA GLY A 65 63.82 31.29 -8.24
C GLY A 65 63.99 29.87 -7.74
N THR A 66 64.36 29.77 -6.47
CA THR A 66 64.55 28.49 -5.77
C THR A 66 64.04 28.56 -4.34
N VAL A 67 63.46 27.47 -3.87
CA VAL A 67 63.13 27.27 -2.45
C VAL A 67 64.43 27.16 -1.67
N LYS A 68 64.63 28.01 -0.66
CA LYS A 68 65.84 27.99 0.17
C LYS A 68 65.74 27.06 1.34
N GLU A 69 64.62 27.14 2.05
CA GLU A 69 64.47 26.47 3.32
C GLU A 69 63.00 26.20 3.59
N ILE A 70 62.73 25.08 4.25
CA ILE A 70 61.41 24.71 4.75
C ILE A 70 61.51 24.69 6.27
N ILE A 71 60.82 25.63 6.91
CA ILE A 71 60.82 25.78 8.37
C ILE A 71 59.61 25.01 8.92
N PRO A 72 59.83 23.93 9.70
CA PRO A 72 58.74 23.16 10.27
C PRO A 72 57.99 23.94 11.37
N PRO A 73 56.68 23.72 11.53
CA PRO A 73 55.92 24.34 12.61
C PRO A 73 56.30 23.77 13.97
N LEU A 74 56.12 24.57 15.04
CA LEU A 74 56.37 24.15 16.42
C LEU A 74 55.18 23.37 17.01
N ARG A 75 53.98 23.50 16.44
CA ARG A 75 52.75 22.82 16.87
C ARG A 75 52.04 22.17 15.68
N PRO A 76 51.33 21.05 15.87
CA PRO A 76 50.64 20.35 14.78
C PRO A 76 49.58 21.18 14.02
N THR A 77 49.06 22.23 14.65
CA THR A 77 48.05 23.12 14.05
C THR A 77 48.66 24.29 13.26
N ASP A 78 49.96 24.53 13.41
CA ASP A 78 50.64 25.64 12.75
C ASP A 78 51.12 25.20 11.35
N LYS A 79 51.30 26.16 10.44
CA LYS A 79 51.71 25.90 9.05
C LYS A 79 53.24 25.83 8.92
N PHE A 80 53.71 25.06 7.94
CA PHE A 80 55.09 25.15 7.50
C PHE A 80 55.34 26.49 6.82
N LYS A 81 56.48 27.12 7.15
CA LYS A 81 56.90 28.38 6.53
C LYS A 81 58.04 28.11 5.57
N VAL A 82 57.84 28.40 4.29
CA VAL A 82 58.82 28.11 3.23
C VAL A 82 59.50 29.42 2.82
N ARG A 83 60.83 29.47 2.90
CA ARG A 83 61.63 30.61 2.46
C ARG A 83 61.89 30.52 0.96
N LEU A 84 61.45 31.55 0.24
CA LEU A 84 61.51 31.65 -1.21
C LEU A 84 62.53 32.72 -1.60
N GLU A 85 63.41 32.37 -2.53
CA GLU A 85 64.32 33.34 -3.13
C GLU A 85 63.96 33.48 -4.61
N ILE A 86 63.51 34.67 -5.00
CA ILE A 86 62.98 34.99 -6.32
C ILE A 86 63.82 36.10 -6.93
N THR A 87 64.01 36.08 -8.25
CA THR A 87 64.76 37.10 -8.98
C THR A 87 64.00 38.43 -9.04
N GLU A 88 64.75 39.53 -8.95
CA GLU A 88 64.18 40.89 -8.86
C GLU A 88 63.39 41.31 -10.10
N ASP A 89 63.70 40.73 -11.26
CA ASP A 89 63.01 40.97 -12.54
C ASP A 89 61.53 40.53 -12.50
N LEU A 90 61.19 39.55 -11.66
CA LEU A 90 59.82 39.03 -11.51
C LEU A 90 59.13 39.54 -10.23
N HIS A 91 59.81 40.34 -9.40
CA HIS A 91 59.21 40.99 -8.22
C HIS A 91 57.91 41.76 -8.53
N PRO A 92 57.79 42.52 -9.64
CA PRO A 92 56.56 43.27 -9.94
C PRO A 92 55.30 42.41 -10.15
N LEU A 93 55.46 41.12 -10.44
CA LEU A 93 54.36 40.17 -10.65
C LEU A 93 53.90 39.49 -9.36
N VAL A 94 54.77 39.46 -8.34
CA VAL A 94 54.48 38.86 -7.03
C VAL A 94 53.94 39.94 -6.10
N ARG A 95 52.63 39.90 -5.85
CA ARG A 95 51.93 40.86 -4.99
C ARG A 95 51.55 40.21 -3.66
N THR A 96 51.05 41.01 -2.73
CA THR A 96 50.61 40.53 -1.40
C THR A 96 49.45 39.53 -1.45
N ASP A 97 48.67 39.51 -2.52
CA ASP A 97 47.56 38.58 -2.74
C ASP A 97 47.91 37.41 -3.68
N SER A 98 49.18 37.29 -4.08
CA SER A 98 49.65 36.13 -4.85
C SER A 98 49.52 34.84 -4.05
N LEU A 99 49.26 33.74 -4.75
CA LEU A 99 49.06 32.42 -4.14
C LEU A 99 50.19 31.49 -4.56
N ALA A 100 50.88 30.94 -3.56
CA ALA A 100 51.88 29.91 -3.78
C ALA A 100 51.21 28.52 -3.81
N THR A 101 51.49 27.71 -4.81
CA THR A 101 50.95 26.36 -4.96
C THR A 101 52.10 25.38 -5.15
N ILE A 102 52.08 24.26 -4.43
CA ILE A 102 53.04 23.17 -4.66
C ILE A 102 52.49 22.36 -5.83
N GLU A 103 53.24 22.26 -6.91
CA GLU A 103 52.85 21.57 -8.13
C GLU A 103 53.87 20.48 -8.47
N THR A 104 53.44 19.46 -9.21
CA THR A 104 54.30 18.38 -9.69
C THR A 104 54.60 18.58 -11.16
N GLU A 105 55.85 18.45 -11.57
CA GLU A 105 56.20 18.50 -12.99
C GLU A 105 55.72 17.21 -13.70
N GLY A 106 54.66 17.32 -14.49
CA GLY A 106 54.02 16.16 -15.10
C GLY A 106 53.40 15.21 -14.07
N LEU A 107 53.37 13.91 -14.36
CA LEU A 107 52.70 12.91 -13.51
C LEU A 107 53.62 12.31 -12.42
N VAL A 108 54.93 12.27 -12.65
CA VAL A 108 55.93 11.59 -11.78
C VAL A 108 57.20 12.44 -11.57
N GLY A 109 57.21 13.71 -12.00
CA GLY A 109 58.38 14.56 -11.85
C GLY A 109 58.56 15.08 -10.42
N GLY A 110 59.63 15.85 -10.22
CA GLY A 110 59.85 16.56 -8.96
C GLY A 110 58.78 17.63 -8.71
N SER A 111 58.58 17.98 -7.44
CA SER A 111 57.71 19.11 -7.09
C SER A 111 58.42 20.44 -7.30
N PHE A 112 57.69 21.41 -7.82
CA PHE A 112 58.10 22.81 -7.93
C PHE A 112 57.07 23.70 -7.24
N LEU A 113 57.46 24.95 -6.96
CA LEU A 113 56.55 25.92 -6.37
C LEU A 113 56.06 26.88 -7.45
N GLY A 114 54.77 26.83 -7.76
CA GLY A 114 54.09 27.83 -8.58
C GLY A 114 53.68 29.04 -7.73
N ILE A 115 53.83 30.24 -8.27
CA ILE A 115 53.31 31.48 -7.69
C ILE A 115 52.42 32.14 -8.76
N SER A 116 51.15 32.35 -8.43
CA SER A 116 50.25 33.12 -9.28
C SER A 116 50.67 34.59 -9.31
N THR A 117 50.37 35.30 -10.39
CA THR A 117 50.40 36.77 -10.33
C THR A 117 49.35 37.25 -9.34
N GLY A 118 49.64 38.34 -8.65
CA GLY A 118 48.62 39.02 -7.85
C GLY A 118 47.74 39.94 -8.68
N SER A 119 46.75 40.57 -8.04
CA SER A 119 45.93 41.59 -8.69
C SER A 119 46.69 42.91 -8.85
N GLU A 120 46.34 43.74 -9.84
CA GLU A 120 46.96 45.06 -10.05
C GLU A 120 46.73 46.03 -8.87
N GLN A 121 45.66 45.80 -8.11
CA GLN A 121 45.27 46.60 -6.94
C GLN A 121 46.13 46.30 -5.70
N ALA A 122 46.71 45.10 -5.65
CA ALA A 122 47.58 44.71 -4.54
C ALA A 122 49.00 45.27 -4.74
N PRO A 123 49.63 45.80 -3.67
CA PRO A 123 51.02 46.26 -3.76
C PRO A 123 51.97 45.08 -4.01
N PRO A 124 53.14 45.32 -4.64
CA PRO A 124 54.21 44.33 -4.71
C PRO A 124 54.53 43.77 -3.33
N ALA A 125 54.77 42.47 -3.25
CA ALA A 125 55.05 41.80 -1.98
C ALA A 125 56.33 42.41 -1.36
N PRO A 126 56.25 42.98 -0.14
CA PRO A 126 57.43 43.53 0.52
C PRO A 126 58.49 42.44 0.77
N GLU A 127 59.75 42.84 0.84
CA GLU A 127 60.81 41.91 1.22
C GLU A 127 60.51 41.30 2.60
N ASN A 128 60.73 39.99 2.73
CA ASN A 128 60.43 39.16 3.89
C ASN A 128 58.93 39.04 4.25
N SER A 129 58.02 39.48 3.38
CA SER A 129 56.58 39.25 3.57
C SER A 129 56.20 37.78 3.37
N THR A 130 55.02 37.40 3.88
CA THR A 130 54.45 36.07 3.70
C THR A 130 53.24 36.14 2.77
N ILE A 131 53.20 35.28 1.75
CA ILE A 131 52.04 35.06 0.88
C ILE A 131 51.32 33.75 1.23
N ALA A 132 50.04 33.63 0.86
CA ALA A 132 49.24 32.46 1.17
C ALA A 132 49.67 31.24 0.32
N GLY A 133 49.69 30.05 0.92
CA GLY A 133 49.85 28.79 0.22
C GLY A 133 48.51 28.10 -0.04
N LYS A 134 48.37 27.49 -1.23
CA LYS A 134 47.29 26.56 -1.59
C LYS A 134 47.83 25.14 -1.64
N GLU A 135 47.11 24.24 -0.98
CA GLU A 135 47.47 22.84 -0.90
C GLU A 135 47.25 22.13 -2.24
N PRO A 136 48.17 21.24 -2.67
CA PRO A 136 47.95 20.41 -3.84
C PRO A 136 46.82 19.40 -3.59
N PHE A 137 45.99 19.19 -4.59
CA PHE A 137 45.03 18.08 -4.58
C PHE A 137 45.76 16.79 -4.96
N ALA A 138 45.66 15.73 -4.14
CA ALA A 138 46.32 14.46 -4.46
C ALA A 138 45.42 13.58 -5.33
N ILE A 139 46.02 12.81 -6.24
CA ILE A 139 45.29 11.81 -7.05
C ILE A 139 44.61 10.76 -6.15
N ALA A 140 45.24 10.44 -5.01
CA ALA A 140 44.65 9.54 -4.02
C ALA A 140 43.28 10.04 -3.52
N ASP A 141 43.11 11.35 -3.33
CA ASP A 141 41.86 11.96 -2.88
C ASP A 141 40.75 11.80 -3.95
N LEU A 142 41.10 11.92 -5.24
CA LEU A 142 40.18 11.68 -6.36
C LEU A 142 39.74 10.22 -6.45
N LEU A 143 40.67 9.27 -6.26
CA LEU A 143 40.36 7.84 -6.27
C LEU A 143 39.44 7.47 -5.10
N GLN A 144 39.67 8.05 -3.92
CA GLN A 144 38.79 7.86 -2.76
C GLN A 144 37.38 8.40 -3.03
N GLN A 145 37.27 9.63 -3.54
CA GLN A 145 35.98 10.24 -3.90
C GLN A 145 35.23 9.41 -4.97
N THR A 146 35.98 8.85 -5.92
CA THR A 146 35.40 7.96 -6.95
C THR A 146 34.87 6.67 -6.33
N SER A 147 35.62 6.06 -5.40
CA SER A 147 35.17 4.86 -4.67
C SER A 147 33.90 5.13 -3.85
N GLU A 148 33.83 6.28 -3.18
CA GLU A 148 32.62 6.68 -2.44
C GLU A 148 31.42 6.90 -3.38
N THR A 149 31.66 7.45 -4.56
CA THR A 149 30.63 7.62 -5.58
C THR A 149 30.12 6.28 -6.08
N ILE A 150 31.01 5.32 -6.38
CA ILE A 150 30.63 3.96 -6.78
C ILE A 150 29.82 3.27 -5.68
N LYS A 151 30.21 3.45 -4.41
CA LYS A 151 29.45 2.92 -3.27
C LYS A 151 28.01 3.46 -3.25
N LYS A 152 27.83 4.78 -3.39
CA LYS A 152 26.49 5.39 -3.44
C LYS A 152 25.66 4.90 -4.63
N VAL A 153 26.30 4.69 -5.78
CA VAL A 153 25.63 4.12 -6.96
C VAL A 153 25.15 2.70 -6.68
N ASN A 154 25.98 1.86 -6.06
CA ASN A 154 25.59 0.50 -5.70
C ASN A 154 24.45 0.49 -4.67
N GLU A 155 24.51 1.34 -3.65
CA GLU A 155 23.42 1.51 -2.67
C GLU A 155 22.12 1.90 -3.37
N THR A 156 22.16 2.86 -4.30
CA THR A 156 20.99 3.28 -5.09
C THR A 156 20.45 2.14 -5.96
N ILE A 157 21.32 1.29 -6.52
CA ILE A 157 20.92 0.12 -7.32
C ILE A 157 20.24 -0.94 -6.45
N ASP A 158 20.77 -1.19 -5.25
CA ASP A 158 20.19 -2.14 -4.31
C ASP A 158 18.83 -1.65 -3.80
N ASP A 159 18.70 -0.36 -3.48
CA ASP A 159 17.44 0.27 -3.10
C ASP A 159 16.41 0.16 -4.25
N LEU A 160 16.80 0.49 -5.47
CA LEU A 160 15.93 0.38 -6.65
C LEU A 160 15.50 -1.08 -6.90
N LYS A 161 16.39 -2.04 -6.66
CA LYS A 161 16.04 -3.46 -6.75
C LYS A 161 15.00 -3.85 -5.69
N GLY A 162 15.11 -3.32 -4.47
CA GLY A 162 14.10 -3.45 -3.42
C GLY A 162 12.75 -2.88 -3.85
N ASP A 163 12.74 -1.62 -4.29
CA ASP A 163 11.51 -0.95 -4.75
C ASP A 163 10.82 -1.69 -5.90
N VAL A 164 11.60 -2.22 -6.85
CA VAL A 164 11.06 -3.03 -7.96
C VAL A 164 10.51 -4.36 -7.47
N GLN A 165 11.16 -5.01 -6.49
CA GLN A 165 10.65 -6.24 -5.88
C GLN A 165 9.33 -5.98 -5.15
N ASP A 166 9.26 -4.91 -4.36
CA ASP A 166 8.05 -4.52 -3.63
C ASP A 166 6.90 -4.13 -4.57
N ALA A 167 7.20 -3.44 -5.68
CA ALA A 167 6.22 -3.12 -6.70
C ALA A 167 5.69 -4.38 -7.40
N VAL A 168 6.55 -5.33 -7.75
CA VAL A 168 6.15 -6.61 -8.34
C VAL A 168 5.30 -7.42 -7.36
N GLN A 169 5.65 -7.43 -6.07
CA GLN A 169 4.87 -8.11 -5.04
C GLN A 169 3.49 -7.46 -4.86
N SER A 170 3.42 -6.13 -4.80
CA SER A 170 2.15 -5.39 -4.72
C SER A 170 1.23 -5.66 -5.92
N ILE A 171 1.81 -5.78 -7.13
CA ILE A 171 1.07 -6.18 -8.34
C ILE A 171 0.56 -7.62 -8.19
N SER A 172 1.37 -8.55 -7.69
CA SER A 172 0.96 -9.94 -7.46
C SER A 172 -0.22 -10.02 -6.51
N GLU A 173 -0.15 -9.32 -5.36
CA GLU A 173 -1.25 -9.27 -4.39
C GLU A 173 -2.51 -8.64 -4.98
N THR A 174 -2.36 -7.62 -5.82
CA THR A 174 -3.50 -7.00 -6.53
C THR A 174 -4.15 -7.97 -7.51
N VAL A 175 -3.35 -8.74 -8.25
CA VAL A 175 -3.83 -9.77 -9.18
C VAL A 175 -4.55 -10.88 -8.44
N ASP A 176 -4.03 -11.34 -7.30
CA ASP A 176 -4.66 -12.38 -6.48
C ASP A 176 -6.01 -11.90 -5.92
N ASN A 177 -6.06 -10.68 -5.38
CA ASN A 177 -7.30 -10.05 -4.91
C ASN A 177 -8.33 -9.88 -6.04
N ALA A 178 -7.88 -9.49 -7.24
CA ALA A 178 -8.74 -9.38 -8.41
C ALA A 178 -9.26 -10.75 -8.86
N SER A 179 -8.42 -11.80 -8.84
CA SER A 179 -8.84 -13.17 -9.14
C SER A 179 -9.93 -13.65 -8.19
N GLN A 180 -9.73 -13.45 -6.89
CA GLN A 180 -10.72 -13.83 -5.88
C GLN A 180 -12.05 -13.09 -6.09
N LEU A 181 -12.00 -11.79 -6.40
CA LEU A 181 -13.19 -11.01 -6.67
C LEU A 181 -13.94 -11.51 -7.92
N ILE A 182 -13.23 -11.88 -8.99
CA ILE A 182 -13.86 -12.47 -10.18
C ILE A 182 -14.54 -13.79 -9.82
N ASP A 183 -13.93 -14.62 -8.99
CA ASP A 183 -14.50 -15.90 -8.60
C ASP A 183 -15.80 -15.71 -7.79
N ASP A 184 -15.81 -14.78 -6.84
CA ASP A 184 -17.01 -14.40 -6.07
C ASP A 184 -18.14 -13.92 -6.99
N VAL A 185 -17.82 -12.97 -7.88
CA VAL A 185 -18.78 -12.44 -8.87
C VAL A 185 -19.22 -13.54 -9.83
N SER A 186 -18.33 -14.45 -10.24
CA SER A 186 -18.65 -15.56 -11.14
C SER A 186 -19.62 -16.56 -10.49
N ASP A 187 -19.49 -16.81 -9.19
CA ASP A 187 -20.38 -17.71 -8.46
C ASP A 187 -21.74 -17.05 -8.19
N ASP A 188 -21.78 -15.75 -7.91
CA ASP A 188 -23.01 -14.97 -7.85
C ASP A 188 -23.75 -15.00 -9.20
N VAL A 189 -23.03 -14.81 -10.32
CA VAL A 189 -23.61 -14.90 -11.67
C VAL A 189 -24.14 -16.30 -11.97
N LYS A 190 -23.48 -17.38 -11.55
CA LYS A 190 -24.00 -18.76 -11.71
C LYS A 190 -25.29 -18.97 -10.91
N THR A 191 -25.31 -18.46 -9.67
CA THR A 191 -26.49 -18.53 -8.80
C THR A 191 -27.64 -17.72 -9.40
N MET A 192 -27.35 -16.53 -9.92
CA MET A 192 -28.30 -15.67 -10.61
C MET A 192 -28.83 -16.32 -11.88
N ALA A 193 -27.98 -16.91 -12.72
CA ALA A 193 -28.39 -17.61 -13.93
C ALA A 193 -29.30 -18.80 -13.60
N SER A 194 -29.01 -19.53 -12.52
CA SER A 194 -29.84 -20.63 -12.03
C SER A 194 -31.20 -20.13 -11.51
N ALA A 195 -31.21 -19.01 -10.79
CA ALA A 195 -32.45 -18.34 -10.37
C ALA A 195 -33.26 -17.87 -11.59
N GLY A 196 -32.63 -17.19 -12.55
CA GLY A 196 -33.23 -16.73 -13.81
C GLY A 196 -33.85 -17.86 -14.63
N ALA A 197 -33.17 -18.99 -14.72
CA ALA A 197 -33.71 -20.19 -15.37
C ALA A 197 -34.96 -20.72 -14.65
N ARG A 198 -34.95 -20.77 -13.31
CA ARG A 198 -36.13 -21.12 -12.52
C ARG A 198 -37.27 -20.14 -12.74
N ILE A 199 -37.00 -18.84 -12.74
CA ILE A 199 -38.01 -17.80 -12.98
C ILE A 199 -38.62 -17.91 -14.37
N THR A 200 -37.79 -18.24 -15.37
CA THR A 200 -38.26 -18.48 -16.74
C THR A 200 -39.21 -19.67 -16.80
N GLN A 201 -38.84 -20.77 -16.13
CA GLN A 201 -39.70 -21.93 -15.99
C GLN A 201 -41.00 -21.58 -15.25
N ASP A 202 -40.89 -20.83 -14.16
CA ASP A 202 -42.00 -20.40 -13.32
C ASP A 202 -42.97 -19.49 -14.06
N ALA A 203 -42.45 -18.56 -14.86
CA ALA A 203 -43.24 -17.70 -15.72
C ALA A 203 -43.95 -18.49 -16.83
N ALA A 204 -43.29 -19.51 -17.40
CA ALA A 204 -43.90 -20.42 -18.37
C ALA A 204 -45.03 -21.24 -17.74
N ASP A 205 -44.81 -21.79 -16.54
CA ASP A 205 -45.83 -22.54 -15.78
C ASP A 205 -47.06 -21.65 -15.49
N ILE A 206 -46.83 -20.41 -15.03
CA ILE A 206 -47.90 -19.43 -14.78
C ILE A 206 -48.66 -19.10 -16.06
N ALA A 207 -47.94 -18.84 -17.15
CA ALA A 207 -48.52 -18.54 -18.44
C ALA A 207 -49.40 -19.69 -18.96
N ASP A 208 -48.96 -20.93 -18.77
CA ASP A 208 -49.73 -22.12 -19.16
C ASP A 208 -50.95 -22.34 -18.24
N SER A 209 -50.83 -22.14 -16.93
CA SER A 209 -51.98 -22.19 -16.00
C SER A 209 -53.03 -21.14 -16.33
N ILE A 210 -52.64 -19.93 -16.74
CA ILE A 210 -53.57 -18.88 -17.21
C ILE A 210 -54.26 -19.32 -18.50
N ARG A 211 -53.52 -19.84 -19.48
CA ARG A 211 -54.08 -20.33 -20.76
C ARG A 211 -55.12 -21.43 -20.54
N ASN A 212 -54.84 -22.34 -19.61
CA ASN A 212 -55.67 -23.50 -19.30
C ASN A 212 -56.82 -23.18 -18.33
N GLY A 213 -56.90 -21.96 -17.80
CA GLY A 213 -57.97 -21.52 -16.90
C GLY A 213 -57.87 -22.12 -15.49
N GLU A 214 -56.67 -22.50 -15.06
CA GLU A 214 -56.42 -23.10 -13.75
C GLU A 214 -56.34 -22.04 -12.64
N GLY A 215 -56.83 -22.37 -11.44
CA GLY A 215 -56.86 -21.47 -10.29
C GLY A 215 -57.96 -20.38 -10.34
N THR A 216 -57.97 -19.50 -9.34
CA THR A 216 -58.97 -18.41 -9.24
C THR A 216 -58.71 -17.32 -10.28
N ILE A 217 -57.46 -17.04 -10.63
CA ILE A 217 -57.09 -16.04 -11.65
C ILE A 217 -57.42 -16.54 -13.07
N GLY A 218 -57.08 -17.77 -13.42
CA GLY A 218 -57.41 -18.35 -14.74
C GLY A 218 -58.92 -18.48 -15.00
N LYS A 219 -59.75 -18.49 -13.94
CA LYS A 219 -61.22 -18.49 -14.02
C LYS A 219 -61.85 -17.10 -14.10
N LEU A 220 -61.12 -16.03 -13.73
CA LEU A 220 -61.63 -14.65 -13.64
C LEU A 220 -61.08 -13.74 -14.75
N VAL A 221 -59.84 -13.96 -15.20
CA VAL A 221 -59.12 -13.06 -16.13
C VAL A 221 -58.32 -13.92 -17.11
N LYS A 222 -58.87 -14.11 -18.32
CA LYS A 222 -58.19 -14.74 -19.46
C LYS A 222 -57.65 -13.61 -20.37
N ASP A 223 -56.68 -12.86 -19.86
CA ASP A 223 -56.21 -11.63 -20.50
C ASP A 223 -54.81 -11.83 -21.11
N ASP A 224 -54.69 -11.54 -22.41
CA ASP A 224 -53.46 -11.70 -23.21
C ASP A 224 -52.32 -10.78 -22.75
N GLU A 225 -52.63 -9.73 -22.00
CA GLU A 225 -51.66 -8.78 -21.48
C GLU A 225 -50.80 -9.38 -20.36
N LEU A 226 -51.41 -10.17 -19.46
CA LEU A 226 -50.69 -10.83 -18.36
C LEU A 226 -49.71 -11.89 -18.88
N TYR A 227 -50.10 -12.61 -19.94
CA TYR A 227 -49.22 -13.55 -20.64
C TYR A 227 -47.99 -12.85 -21.22
N ARG A 228 -48.19 -11.70 -21.87
CA ARG A 228 -47.11 -10.90 -22.46
C ARG A 228 -46.15 -10.38 -21.40
N GLN A 229 -46.66 -9.91 -20.27
CA GLN A 229 -45.83 -9.43 -19.16
C GLN A 229 -44.99 -10.55 -18.52
N ALA A 230 -45.57 -11.72 -18.26
CA ALA A 230 -44.84 -12.86 -17.71
C ALA A 230 -43.70 -13.32 -18.65
N THR A 231 -43.98 -13.39 -19.95
CA THR A 231 -42.98 -13.78 -20.96
C THR A 231 -41.88 -12.73 -21.11
N ALA A 232 -42.22 -11.44 -21.01
CA ALA A 232 -41.26 -10.34 -21.05
C ALA A 232 -40.30 -10.36 -19.86
N ILE A 233 -40.80 -10.65 -18.65
CA ILE A 233 -39.99 -10.77 -17.43
C ILE A 233 -38.99 -11.92 -17.57
N ALA A 234 -39.44 -13.08 -18.04
CA ALA A 234 -38.57 -14.24 -18.29
C ALA A 234 -37.46 -13.93 -19.29
N LYS A 235 -37.80 -13.29 -20.42
CA LYS A 235 -36.83 -12.90 -21.44
C LYS A 235 -35.80 -11.89 -20.92
N ASN A 236 -36.24 -10.91 -20.14
CA ASN A 236 -35.37 -9.90 -19.53
C ASN A 236 -34.42 -10.54 -18.51
N ALA A 237 -34.91 -11.46 -17.68
CA ALA A 237 -34.09 -12.18 -16.70
C ALA A 237 -33.01 -13.02 -17.39
N GLU A 238 -33.36 -13.72 -18.47
CA GLU A 238 -32.41 -14.51 -19.25
C GLU A 238 -31.34 -13.63 -19.92
N GLN A 239 -31.73 -12.46 -20.43
CA GLN A 239 -30.81 -11.51 -21.05
C GLN A 239 -29.82 -10.95 -20.03
N ILE A 240 -30.29 -10.47 -18.87
CA ILE A 240 -29.42 -9.96 -17.80
C ILE A 240 -28.41 -11.03 -17.34
N ALA A 241 -28.85 -12.29 -17.23
CA ALA A 241 -27.96 -13.39 -16.87
C ALA A 241 -26.93 -13.78 -17.96
N ARG A 242 -27.20 -13.48 -19.23
CA ARG A 242 -26.21 -13.62 -20.30
C ARG A 242 -25.21 -12.47 -20.27
N ASP A 243 -25.71 -11.24 -20.20
CA ASP A 243 -24.89 -10.02 -20.19
C ASP A 243 -23.91 -10.05 -18.99
N ALA A 244 -24.38 -10.45 -17.80
CA ALA A 244 -23.53 -10.60 -16.63
C ALA A 244 -22.44 -11.68 -16.78
N ARG A 245 -22.70 -12.78 -17.50
CA ARG A 245 -21.70 -13.82 -17.79
C ARG A 245 -20.63 -13.31 -18.75
N GLU A 246 -21.03 -12.59 -19.79
CA GLU A 246 -20.10 -12.03 -20.77
C GLU A 246 -19.13 -11.04 -20.11
N VAL A 247 -19.64 -10.17 -19.23
CA VAL A 247 -18.83 -9.22 -18.44
C VAL A 247 -17.80 -9.93 -17.55
N VAL A 248 -18.18 -11.03 -16.88
CA VAL A 248 -17.25 -11.82 -16.06
C VAL A 248 -16.15 -12.50 -16.90
N GLU A 249 -16.50 -13.01 -18.08
CA GLU A 249 -15.51 -13.62 -18.97
C GLU A 249 -14.53 -12.59 -19.57
N GLU A 250 -15.01 -11.40 -19.90
CA GLU A 250 -14.15 -10.29 -20.34
C GLU A 250 -13.19 -9.85 -19.22
N ALA A 251 -13.68 -9.81 -17.97
CA ALA A 251 -12.86 -9.53 -16.80
C ALA A 251 -11.79 -10.60 -16.54
N LYS A 252 -12.12 -11.89 -16.68
CA LYS A 252 -11.14 -13.01 -16.61
C LYS A 252 -10.04 -12.86 -17.64
N LYS A 253 -10.41 -12.50 -18.88
CA LYS A 253 -9.46 -12.30 -19.96
C LYS A 253 -8.51 -11.14 -19.66
N ALA A 254 -9.04 -10.00 -19.19
CA ALA A 254 -8.23 -8.85 -18.80
C ALA A 254 -7.25 -9.16 -17.66
N LEU A 255 -7.66 -9.97 -16.68
CA LEU A 255 -6.80 -10.41 -15.58
C LEU A 255 -5.67 -11.35 -16.05
N ASN A 256 -5.98 -12.28 -16.96
CA ASN A 256 -4.96 -13.14 -17.58
C ASN A 256 -3.95 -12.33 -18.39
N ASP A 257 -4.41 -11.28 -19.10
CA ASP A 257 -3.53 -10.37 -19.85
C ASP A 257 -2.63 -9.56 -18.89
N LEU A 258 -3.11 -9.19 -17.69
CA LEU A 258 -2.32 -8.55 -16.63
C LEU A 258 -1.22 -9.47 -16.06
N GLN A 259 -1.50 -10.77 -15.92
CA GLN A 259 -0.49 -11.76 -15.53
C GLN A 259 0.59 -11.97 -16.60
N SER A 260 0.26 -11.68 -17.86
CA SER A 260 1.25 -11.70 -18.93
C SER A 260 2.16 -10.48 -18.80
N LYS A 261 3.48 -10.71 -18.71
CA LYS A 261 4.54 -9.72 -18.34
C LYS A 261 4.68 -8.46 -19.23
N ASN A 262 3.76 -8.19 -20.16
CA ASN A 262 3.96 -7.21 -21.25
C ASN A 262 2.87 -6.11 -21.35
N GLY A 263 1.94 -6.00 -20.39
CA GLY A 263 0.83 -5.03 -20.45
C GLY A 263 1.05 -3.74 -19.63
N PRO A 264 0.60 -2.55 -20.09
CA PRO A 264 0.57 -1.34 -19.28
C PRO A 264 -0.47 -1.47 -18.15
N VAL A 265 0.01 -1.62 -16.91
CA VAL A 265 -0.79 -1.98 -15.72
C VAL A 265 -1.75 -0.86 -15.27
N GLN A 266 -1.42 0.40 -15.54
CA GLN A 266 -2.07 1.56 -14.92
C GLN A 266 -3.53 1.79 -15.37
N GLY A 267 -3.91 1.37 -16.57
CA GLY A 267 -5.29 1.50 -17.08
C GLY A 267 -6.14 0.23 -16.95
N LEU A 268 -5.50 -0.92 -16.72
CA LEU A 268 -6.20 -2.20 -16.63
C LEU A 268 -6.90 -2.37 -15.28
N ALA A 269 -6.31 -1.90 -14.18
CA ALA A 269 -6.91 -1.98 -12.86
C ALA A 269 -8.18 -1.12 -12.73
N SER A 270 -8.22 0.08 -13.32
CA SER A 270 -9.39 0.94 -13.32
C SER A 270 -10.52 0.35 -14.16
N ASN A 271 -10.19 -0.19 -15.34
CA ASN A 271 -11.18 -0.82 -16.21
C ASN A 271 -11.75 -2.07 -15.54
N PHE A 272 -10.89 -2.92 -14.96
CA PHE A 272 -11.30 -4.10 -14.22
C PHE A 272 -12.24 -3.77 -13.05
N LYS A 273 -11.89 -2.78 -12.23
CA LYS A 273 -12.75 -2.33 -11.12
C LYS A 273 -14.10 -1.84 -11.63
N GLN A 274 -14.10 -1.01 -12.67
CA GLN A 274 -15.34 -0.51 -13.28
C GLN A 274 -16.20 -1.66 -13.80
N THR A 275 -15.61 -2.63 -14.50
CA THR A 275 -16.29 -3.83 -15.00
C THR A 275 -16.90 -4.67 -13.87
N MET A 276 -16.18 -4.84 -12.75
CA MET A 276 -16.69 -5.56 -11.57
C MET A 276 -17.82 -4.79 -10.86
N ASP A 277 -17.72 -3.47 -10.78
CA ASP A 277 -18.78 -2.63 -10.21
C ASP A 277 -20.03 -2.65 -11.09
N ASP A 278 -19.88 -2.60 -12.41
CA ASP A 278 -20.99 -2.71 -13.36
C ASP A 278 -21.68 -4.09 -13.26
N ALA A 279 -20.90 -5.17 -13.13
CA ALA A 279 -21.42 -6.52 -12.92
C ALA A 279 -22.21 -6.64 -11.60
N ARG A 280 -21.66 -6.10 -10.50
CA ARG A 280 -22.33 -6.07 -9.20
C ARG A 280 -23.60 -5.25 -9.23
N ASN A 281 -23.59 -4.09 -9.87
CA ASN A 281 -24.77 -3.24 -10.02
C ASN A 281 -25.87 -3.94 -10.82
N ALA A 282 -25.50 -4.62 -11.92
CA ALA A 282 -26.44 -5.42 -12.70
C ALA A 282 -27.05 -6.56 -11.85
N MET A 283 -26.22 -7.24 -11.05
CA MET A 283 -26.67 -8.31 -10.16
C MET A 283 -27.57 -7.80 -9.02
N SER A 284 -27.23 -6.66 -8.42
CA SER A 284 -28.05 -6.04 -7.38
C SER A 284 -29.40 -5.60 -7.94
N GLY A 285 -29.39 -4.91 -9.10
CA GLY A 285 -30.63 -4.50 -9.77
C GLY A 285 -31.49 -5.70 -10.18
N PHE A 286 -30.88 -6.81 -10.59
CA PHE A 286 -31.59 -8.06 -10.82
C PHE A 286 -32.22 -8.62 -9.53
N ALA A 287 -31.45 -8.70 -8.44
CA ALA A 287 -31.94 -9.19 -7.16
C ALA A 287 -33.12 -8.36 -6.61
N GLU A 288 -33.03 -7.02 -6.71
CA GLU A 288 -34.10 -6.10 -6.34
C GLU A 288 -35.36 -6.29 -7.18
N ASN A 289 -35.22 -6.39 -8.50
CA ASN A 289 -36.35 -6.67 -9.39
C ASN A 289 -36.99 -8.03 -9.10
N MET A 290 -36.18 -9.02 -8.73
CA MET A 290 -36.69 -10.33 -8.34
C MET A 290 -37.41 -10.32 -7.01
N GLU A 291 -36.94 -9.51 -6.06
CA GLU A 291 -37.61 -9.31 -4.78
C GLU A 291 -38.95 -8.57 -4.96
N ALA A 292 -39.00 -7.58 -5.86
CA ALA A 292 -40.23 -6.90 -6.24
C ALA A 292 -41.24 -7.86 -6.89
N LEU A 293 -40.77 -8.82 -7.72
CA LEU A 293 -41.63 -9.83 -8.32
C LEU A 293 -42.29 -10.73 -7.27
N LYS A 294 -41.57 -11.13 -6.22
CA LYS A 294 -42.13 -11.93 -5.11
C LYS A 294 -43.27 -11.21 -4.38
N ARG A 295 -43.18 -9.88 -4.29
CA ARG A 295 -44.13 -9.02 -3.58
C ARG A 295 -45.35 -8.65 -4.42
N ASN A 296 -45.26 -8.76 -5.75
CA ASN A 296 -46.36 -8.43 -6.64
C ASN A 296 -47.55 -9.40 -6.43
N PHE A 297 -48.76 -8.85 -6.30
CA PHE A 297 -49.98 -9.61 -6.00
C PHE A 297 -50.23 -10.78 -6.96
N LEU A 298 -49.83 -10.64 -8.23
CA LEU A 298 -50.01 -11.65 -9.28
C LEU A 298 -49.18 -12.91 -8.99
N PHE A 299 -47.95 -12.72 -8.52
CA PHE A 299 -46.98 -13.80 -8.32
C PHE A 299 -46.89 -14.25 -6.86
N ARG A 300 -47.41 -13.46 -5.91
CA ARG A 300 -47.38 -13.75 -4.47
C ARG A 300 -47.94 -15.13 -4.12
N GLY A 301 -49.07 -15.52 -4.72
CA GLY A 301 -49.69 -16.84 -4.47
C GLY A 301 -48.84 -18.00 -4.97
N PHE A 302 -48.15 -17.81 -6.09
CA PHE A 302 -47.24 -18.78 -6.68
C PHE A 302 -45.99 -19.00 -5.81
N PHE A 303 -45.37 -17.92 -5.32
CA PHE A 303 -44.17 -17.98 -4.47
C PHE A 303 -44.45 -18.52 -3.06
N ASN A 304 -45.58 -18.15 -2.46
CA ASN A 304 -46.01 -18.68 -1.16
C ASN A 304 -46.17 -20.22 -1.17
N ASN A 305 -46.72 -20.78 -2.25
CA ASN A 305 -46.89 -22.24 -2.39
C ASN A 305 -45.57 -23.01 -2.52
N ARG A 306 -44.46 -22.30 -2.76
CA ARG A 306 -43.11 -22.87 -2.91
C ARG A 306 -42.19 -22.51 -1.74
N GLY A 307 -42.74 -21.96 -0.66
CA GLY A 307 -42.03 -21.75 0.61
C GLY A 307 -41.36 -20.38 0.78
N TYR A 308 -41.59 -19.45 -0.14
CA TYR A 308 -41.16 -18.05 -0.02
C TYR A 308 -42.28 -17.24 0.65
N PHE A 309 -42.12 -16.94 1.96
CA PHE A 309 -43.12 -16.24 2.76
C PHE A 309 -42.70 -14.81 3.07
N ASN A 310 -43.62 -13.85 2.96
CA ASN A 310 -43.46 -12.52 3.54
C ASN A 310 -43.81 -12.57 5.02
N LEU A 311 -42.78 -12.61 5.88
CA LEU A 311 -42.96 -12.79 7.33
C LEU A 311 -43.66 -11.60 8.01
N GLU A 312 -43.57 -10.40 7.43
CA GLU A 312 -44.20 -9.16 7.94
C GLU A 312 -45.73 -9.13 7.73
N ASP A 313 -46.25 -9.90 6.77
CA ASP A 313 -47.68 -9.94 6.43
C ASP A 313 -48.46 -11.02 7.21
N ILE A 314 -47.78 -11.84 8.03
CA ILE A 314 -48.39 -12.95 8.76
C ILE A 314 -49.00 -12.44 10.07
N SER A 315 -50.34 -12.45 10.15
CA SER A 315 -51.03 -12.14 11.41
C SER A 315 -50.80 -13.23 12.47
N PRO A 316 -50.85 -12.90 13.78
CA PRO A 316 -50.80 -13.89 14.87
C PRO A 316 -51.79 -15.05 14.72
N ALA A 317 -52.99 -14.77 14.19
CA ALA A 317 -54.00 -15.79 13.93
C ALA A 317 -53.59 -16.77 12.82
N GLN A 318 -53.03 -16.26 11.72
CA GLN A 318 -52.51 -17.11 10.63
C GLN A 318 -51.31 -17.92 11.08
N TYR A 319 -50.39 -17.30 11.84
CA TYR A 319 -49.23 -17.96 12.42
C TYR A 319 -49.64 -19.20 13.24
N ARG A 320 -50.63 -19.04 14.14
CA ARG A 320 -51.18 -20.15 14.95
C ARG A 320 -51.85 -21.26 14.15
N GLN A 321 -52.38 -20.96 12.96
CA GLN A 321 -52.90 -21.99 12.05
C GLN A 321 -51.80 -22.79 11.34
N GLY A 322 -50.53 -22.60 11.72
CA GLY A 322 -49.40 -23.36 11.20
C GLY A 322 -49.04 -23.00 9.78
N VAL A 323 -49.27 -21.76 9.32
CA VAL A 323 -48.97 -21.36 7.93
C VAL A 323 -47.52 -21.62 7.51
N LEU A 324 -46.57 -21.63 8.46
CA LEU A 324 -45.16 -21.94 8.22
C LEU A 324 -44.82 -23.44 8.25
N THR A 325 -45.77 -24.31 8.62
CA THR A 325 -45.61 -25.78 8.69
C THR A 325 -46.62 -26.55 7.83
N LYS A 326 -47.53 -25.85 7.14
CA LYS A 326 -48.61 -26.43 6.31
C LYS A 326 -48.12 -27.34 5.18
N ASP A 327 -46.92 -27.11 4.66
CA ASP A 327 -46.34 -27.92 3.59
C ASP A 327 -45.75 -29.26 4.08
N GLY A 328 -45.70 -29.48 5.40
CA GLY A 328 -45.20 -30.69 6.04
C GLY A 328 -43.67 -30.86 6.01
N LYS A 329 -42.93 -29.92 5.39
CA LYS A 329 -41.47 -30.03 5.18
C LYS A 329 -40.67 -29.56 6.40
N ARG A 330 -41.23 -28.64 7.18
CA ARG A 330 -40.56 -28.01 8.32
C ARG A 330 -41.12 -28.48 9.66
N GLY A 331 -40.25 -28.70 10.63
CA GLY A 331 -40.58 -28.81 12.04
C GLY A 331 -40.31 -27.49 12.75
N VAL A 332 -41.03 -27.21 13.85
CA VAL A 332 -40.75 -26.05 14.70
C VAL A 332 -40.09 -26.54 15.99
N VAL A 333 -38.95 -25.94 16.33
CA VAL A 333 -38.29 -26.11 17.62
C VAL A 333 -38.41 -24.80 18.38
N ARG A 334 -38.95 -24.85 19.60
CA ARG A 334 -39.16 -23.66 20.44
C ARG A 334 -38.27 -23.69 21.66
N ILE A 335 -37.62 -22.56 21.92
CA ILE A 335 -36.81 -22.34 23.11
C ILE A 335 -37.45 -21.21 23.90
N TRP A 336 -37.98 -21.56 25.07
CA TRP A 336 -38.74 -20.65 25.92
C TRP A 336 -37.82 -19.93 26.89
N LEU A 337 -37.86 -18.60 26.88
CA LEU A 337 -37.00 -17.75 27.69
C LEU A 337 -37.86 -16.77 28.50
N GLY A 338 -37.70 -16.81 29.82
CA GLY A 338 -38.54 -16.06 30.75
C GLY A 338 -38.11 -14.60 30.91
N ALA A 339 -39.10 -13.71 31.04
CA ALA A 339 -38.88 -12.27 31.16
C ALA A 339 -37.96 -11.85 32.33
N PRO A 340 -38.03 -12.41 33.55
CA PRO A 340 -37.24 -11.93 34.69
C PRO A 340 -35.72 -12.02 34.51
N VAL A 341 -35.25 -12.87 33.60
CA VAL A 341 -33.82 -12.99 33.26
C VAL A 341 -33.49 -12.18 32.02
N LEU A 342 -34.43 -12.07 31.09
CA LEU A 342 -34.22 -11.41 29.80
C LEU A 342 -34.30 -9.90 29.87
N PHE A 343 -35.24 -9.36 30.65
CA PHE A 343 -35.63 -7.97 30.58
C PHE A 343 -35.57 -7.29 31.94
N GLU A 344 -35.22 -6.01 31.92
CA GLU A 344 -35.35 -5.10 33.05
C GLU A 344 -36.10 -3.82 32.60
N PRO A 345 -36.75 -3.10 33.51
CA PRO A 345 -37.30 -1.78 33.21
C PRO A 345 -36.20 -0.85 32.70
N ASP A 346 -36.51 -0.04 31.70
CA ASP A 346 -35.60 0.99 31.22
C ASP A 346 -35.42 2.07 32.32
N PRO A 347 -34.19 2.52 32.60
CA PRO A 347 -33.94 3.54 33.62
C PRO A 347 -34.59 4.89 33.31
N ASP A 348 -34.84 5.20 32.03
CA ASP A 348 -35.46 6.45 31.61
C ASP A 348 -36.99 6.34 31.52
N ASP A 349 -37.53 5.12 31.36
CA ASP A 349 -38.96 4.84 31.33
C ASP A 349 -39.27 3.44 31.90
N ALA A 350 -39.83 3.40 33.10
CA ALA A 350 -40.12 2.15 33.81
C ALA A 350 -41.21 1.29 33.14
N ASP A 351 -41.99 1.86 32.22
CA ASP A 351 -43.01 1.12 31.46
C ASP A 351 -42.41 0.44 30.21
N VAL A 352 -41.20 0.84 29.80
CA VAL A 352 -40.41 0.24 28.72
C VAL A 352 -39.48 -0.81 29.30
N GLU A 353 -39.34 -1.92 28.59
CA GLU A 353 -38.42 -3.00 28.97
C GLU A 353 -37.25 -3.05 27.99
N ARG A 354 -36.05 -3.27 28.52
CA ARG A 354 -34.82 -3.46 27.73
C ARG A 354 -34.16 -4.79 28.08
N LEU A 355 -33.35 -5.31 27.15
CA LEU A 355 -32.59 -6.54 27.38
C LEU A 355 -31.48 -6.31 28.41
N THR A 356 -31.42 -7.17 29.42
CA THR A 356 -30.30 -7.22 30.37
C THR A 356 -29.08 -7.88 29.72
N GLU A 357 -27.87 -7.66 30.26
CA GLU A 357 -26.67 -8.37 29.80
C GLU A 357 -26.78 -9.89 30.01
N ALA A 358 -27.37 -10.32 31.14
CA ALA A 358 -27.65 -11.73 31.39
C ALA A 358 -28.66 -12.30 30.37
N GLY A 359 -29.64 -11.49 29.98
CA GLY A 359 -30.65 -11.82 28.99
C GLY A 359 -30.06 -12.01 27.59
N LYS A 360 -29.16 -11.12 27.19
CA LYS A 360 -28.37 -11.22 25.96
C LYS A 360 -27.58 -12.54 25.92
N MET A 361 -26.85 -12.88 26.99
CA MET A 361 -26.13 -14.16 27.09
C MET A 361 -27.06 -15.38 27.00
N ARG A 362 -28.28 -15.29 27.55
CA ARG A 362 -29.28 -16.37 27.42
C ARG A 362 -29.78 -16.52 26.00
N LEU A 363 -29.98 -15.42 25.27
CA LEU A 363 -30.32 -15.44 23.85
C LEU A 363 -29.20 -16.06 23.02
N ASP A 364 -27.95 -15.72 23.31
CA ASP A 364 -26.76 -16.30 22.67
C ASP A 364 -26.75 -17.83 22.82
N SER A 365 -26.79 -18.33 24.07
CA SER A 365 -26.78 -19.77 24.34
C SER A 365 -28.02 -20.50 23.80
N ALA A 366 -29.17 -19.83 23.73
CA ALA A 366 -30.39 -20.41 23.19
C ALA A 366 -30.26 -20.62 21.68
N ILE A 367 -29.77 -19.63 20.94
CA ILE A 367 -29.75 -19.70 19.48
C ILE A 367 -28.56 -20.51 18.94
N GLU A 368 -27.45 -20.58 19.69
CA GLU A 368 -26.19 -21.18 19.26
C GLU A 368 -26.32 -22.58 18.61
N PRO A 369 -27.08 -23.55 19.17
CA PRO A 369 -27.22 -24.88 18.55
C PRO A 369 -27.91 -24.86 17.18
N TYR A 370 -28.66 -23.79 16.88
CA TYR A 370 -29.48 -23.67 15.68
C TYR A 370 -28.84 -22.80 14.61
N LEU A 371 -27.86 -21.94 14.95
CA LEU A 371 -27.16 -21.07 14.00
C LEU A 371 -26.71 -21.79 12.72
N PRO A 372 -26.13 -23.01 12.77
CA PRO A 372 -25.72 -23.73 11.55
C PRO A 372 -26.88 -24.15 10.64
N HIS A 373 -28.10 -24.19 11.17
CA HIS A 373 -29.31 -24.62 10.48
C HIS A 373 -30.20 -23.44 10.04
N LEU A 374 -29.84 -22.20 10.41
CA LEU A 374 -30.66 -21.01 10.16
C LEU A 374 -30.48 -20.38 8.77
N GLY A 375 -29.57 -20.89 7.92
CA GLY A 375 -29.27 -20.31 6.60
C GLY A 375 -30.51 -20.01 5.75
N ASP A 376 -31.27 -21.05 5.40
CA ASP A 376 -32.54 -20.94 4.64
C ASP A 376 -33.79 -21.13 5.52
N SER A 377 -33.61 -21.25 6.84
CA SER A 377 -34.69 -21.53 7.78
C SER A 377 -35.29 -20.23 8.31
N VAL A 378 -36.57 -20.27 8.67
CA VAL A 378 -37.27 -19.13 9.26
C VAL A 378 -37.08 -19.17 10.77
N LEU A 379 -36.63 -18.06 11.36
CA LEU A 379 -36.66 -17.86 12.81
C LEU A 379 -37.79 -16.90 13.16
N VAL A 380 -38.67 -17.27 14.06
CA VAL A 380 -39.70 -16.38 14.59
C VAL A 380 -39.39 -16.11 16.05
N VAL A 381 -39.26 -14.83 16.40
CA VAL A 381 -39.19 -14.40 17.79
C VAL A 381 -40.61 -14.16 18.27
N GLU A 382 -41.12 -15.11 19.04
CA GLU A 382 -42.45 -15.08 19.64
C GLU A 382 -42.38 -14.25 20.92
N GLY A 383 -43.26 -13.25 21.08
CA GLY A 383 -43.35 -12.42 22.26
C GLY A 383 -44.58 -12.75 23.09
N TYR A 384 -44.44 -12.74 24.42
CA TYR A 384 -45.52 -13.02 25.36
C TYR A 384 -45.56 -12.00 26.49
N ALA A 385 -46.77 -11.64 26.92
CA ALA A 385 -47.04 -10.74 28.03
C ALA A 385 -48.32 -11.16 28.76
N GLN A 386 -48.23 -11.45 30.06
CA GLN A 386 -49.37 -11.90 30.87
C GLN A 386 -50.10 -10.76 31.60
N LYS A 387 -49.45 -9.61 31.77
CA LYS A 387 -49.99 -8.47 32.53
C LYS A 387 -50.57 -7.40 31.60
N GLY A 388 -51.60 -6.72 32.09
CA GLY A 388 -52.25 -5.60 31.39
C GLY A 388 -53.49 -5.99 30.60
N THR A 389 -54.08 -5.01 29.93
CA THR A 389 -55.17 -5.19 28.94
C THR A 389 -54.68 -5.93 27.69
N LYS A 390 -55.59 -6.36 26.81
CA LYS A 390 -55.19 -7.05 25.57
C LYS A 390 -54.26 -6.21 24.69
N ASP A 391 -54.50 -4.90 24.63
CA ASP A 391 -53.68 -3.97 23.85
C ASP A 391 -52.30 -3.79 24.48
N GLU A 392 -52.24 -3.66 25.81
CA GLU A 392 -50.97 -3.59 26.56
C GLU A 392 -50.16 -4.89 26.43
N GLN A 393 -50.82 -6.05 26.50
CA GLN A 393 -50.20 -7.35 26.30
C GLN A 393 -49.64 -7.46 24.87
N PHE A 394 -50.40 -7.03 23.86
CA PHE A 394 -49.96 -7.02 22.47
C PHE A 394 -48.72 -6.12 22.28
N LEU A 395 -48.77 -4.88 22.76
CA LEU A 395 -47.66 -3.92 22.63
C LEU A 395 -46.41 -4.42 23.37
N ARG A 396 -46.56 -4.92 24.61
CA ARG A 396 -45.43 -5.44 25.40
C ARG A 396 -44.82 -6.69 24.77
N SER A 397 -45.65 -7.63 24.30
CA SER A 397 -45.16 -8.81 23.60
C SER A 397 -44.43 -8.46 22.30
N HIS A 398 -44.95 -7.49 21.53
CA HIS A 398 -44.28 -6.99 20.33
C HIS A 398 -42.92 -6.35 20.64
N ALA A 399 -42.85 -5.51 21.68
CA ALA A 399 -41.63 -4.84 22.10
C ALA A 399 -40.54 -5.85 22.50
N ARG A 400 -40.88 -6.85 23.34
CA ARG A 400 -39.95 -7.90 23.77
C ARG A 400 -39.38 -8.70 22.59
N ALA A 401 -40.25 -9.14 21.70
CA ALA A 401 -39.83 -9.90 20.53
C ALA A 401 -39.00 -9.05 19.55
N SER A 402 -39.34 -7.78 19.39
CA SER A 402 -38.54 -6.84 18.57
C SER A 402 -37.16 -6.58 19.16
N ALA A 403 -37.05 -6.43 20.48
CA ALA A 403 -35.77 -6.24 21.16
C ALA A 403 -34.86 -7.47 21.00
N ALA A 404 -35.39 -8.67 21.26
CA ALA A 404 -34.67 -9.93 21.07
C ALA A 404 -34.26 -10.15 19.59
N ARG A 405 -35.16 -9.89 18.63
CA ARG A 405 -34.84 -9.96 17.19
C ARG A 405 -33.70 -9.01 16.81
N SER A 406 -33.80 -7.75 17.22
CA SER A 406 -32.79 -6.73 16.87
C SER A 406 -31.42 -7.09 17.42
N TYR A 407 -31.38 -7.61 18.65
CA TYR A 407 -30.16 -8.13 19.25
C TYR A 407 -29.57 -9.30 18.46
N LEU A 408 -30.37 -10.33 18.15
CA LEU A 408 -29.91 -11.52 17.42
C LEU A 408 -29.38 -11.19 16.01
N ILE A 409 -30.07 -10.30 15.29
CA ILE A 409 -29.62 -9.81 13.96
C ILE A 409 -28.27 -9.09 14.10
N GLY A 410 -28.16 -8.16 15.04
CA GLY A 410 -26.92 -7.39 15.23
C GLY A 410 -25.75 -8.25 15.67
N LYS A 411 -25.99 -9.20 16.58
CA LYS A 411 -24.95 -10.05 17.20
C LYS A 411 -24.43 -11.14 16.25
N PHE A 412 -25.31 -11.78 15.49
CA PHE A 412 -24.97 -12.94 14.66
C PHE A 412 -25.02 -12.65 13.15
N HIS A 413 -25.22 -11.39 12.76
CA HIS A 413 -25.32 -10.94 11.36
C HIS A 413 -26.35 -11.74 10.54
N LEU A 414 -27.46 -12.10 11.18
CA LEU A 414 -28.51 -12.89 10.56
C LEU A 414 -29.28 -12.05 9.54
N ASN A 415 -29.77 -12.69 8.47
CA ASN A 415 -30.57 -12.02 7.45
C ASN A 415 -31.90 -11.51 8.06
N PRO A 416 -32.16 -10.18 8.07
CA PRO A 416 -33.39 -9.63 8.64
C PRO A 416 -34.67 -10.15 7.97
N GLN A 417 -34.60 -10.57 6.71
CA GLN A 417 -35.75 -11.06 5.94
C GLN A 417 -36.19 -12.48 6.36
N THR A 418 -35.33 -13.25 7.04
CA THR A 418 -35.66 -14.61 7.50
C THR A 418 -36.02 -14.67 8.99
N ILE A 419 -36.01 -13.51 9.67
CA ILE A 419 -36.34 -13.41 11.10
C ILE A 419 -37.59 -12.55 11.29
N ALA A 420 -38.63 -13.13 11.87
CA ALA A 420 -39.91 -12.45 12.14
C ALA A 420 -40.08 -12.07 13.61
N VAL A 421 -40.93 -11.07 13.86
CA VAL A 421 -41.50 -10.76 15.18
C VAL A 421 -42.93 -11.30 15.19
N MET A 422 -43.31 -12.03 16.24
CA MET A 422 -44.67 -12.51 16.40
C MET A 422 -45.23 -12.13 17.78
N PRO A 423 -46.03 -11.07 17.89
CA PRO A 423 -46.65 -10.68 19.15
C PRO A 423 -47.85 -11.58 19.46
N LEU A 424 -47.73 -12.43 20.49
CA LEU A 424 -48.78 -13.38 20.86
C LEU A 424 -49.58 -12.95 22.10
N GLY A 425 -49.23 -11.82 22.72
CA GLY A 425 -49.91 -11.33 23.93
C GLY A 425 -49.86 -12.35 25.05
N SER A 426 -50.99 -12.65 25.67
CA SER A 426 -51.10 -13.68 26.71
C SER A 426 -51.25 -15.11 26.19
N ASP A 427 -51.43 -15.30 24.87
CA ASP A 427 -51.67 -16.62 24.28
C ASP A 427 -50.37 -17.40 24.12
N SER A 428 -49.98 -18.09 25.19
CA SER A 428 -48.81 -18.95 25.28
C SER A 428 -49.15 -20.43 25.12
N ALA A 429 -50.02 -20.78 24.17
CA ALA A 429 -50.20 -22.17 23.76
C ALA A 429 -48.84 -22.80 23.39
N ASP A 430 -48.68 -24.09 23.70
CA ASP A 430 -47.45 -24.88 23.51
C ASP A 430 -46.27 -24.50 24.42
N SER A 431 -46.47 -23.65 25.43
CA SER A 431 -45.48 -23.37 26.46
C SER A 431 -45.16 -24.62 27.29
N PRO A 432 -44.03 -24.66 28.02
CA PRO A 432 -43.70 -25.76 28.91
C PRO A 432 -44.85 -26.02 29.90
N ASN A 433 -45.36 -27.25 29.90
CA ASN A 433 -46.50 -27.69 30.70
C ASN A 433 -47.81 -26.91 30.45
N ASN A 434 -47.95 -26.23 29.30
CA ASN A 434 -49.08 -25.35 28.98
C ASN A 434 -49.35 -24.29 30.06
N THR A 435 -48.29 -23.77 30.67
CA THR A 435 -48.38 -22.71 31.69
C THR A 435 -48.33 -21.32 31.07
N PRO A 436 -49.02 -20.31 31.65
CA PRO A 436 -48.91 -18.94 31.16
C PRO A 436 -47.44 -18.49 31.09
N TRP A 437 -46.99 -18.04 29.92
CA TRP A 437 -45.60 -17.63 29.71
C TRP A 437 -45.46 -16.12 29.60
N ASP A 438 -44.42 -15.57 30.24
CA ASP A 438 -44.08 -14.14 30.21
C ASP A 438 -42.62 -14.03 29.74
N GLY A 439 -42.37 -13.44 28.57
CA GLY A 439 -41.03 -13.39 27.97
C GLY A 439 -41.05 -13.56 26.45
N VAL A 440 -40.09 -14.31 25.91
CA VAL A 440 -40.01 -14.63 24.48
C VAL A 440 -39.81 -16.14 24.27
N ALA A 441 -40.16 -16.63 23.09
CA ALA A 441 -39.70 -17.91 22.60
C ALA A 441 -39.02 -17.76 21.24
N LEU A 442 -37.92 -18.49 21.05
CA LEU A 442 -37.24 -18.58 19.76
C LEU A 442 -37.80 -19.80 19.03
N ALA A 443 -38.61 -19.57 18.00
CA ALA A 443 -39.22 -20.62 17.18
C ALA A 443 -38.45 -20.77 15.87
N ALA A 444 -37.59 -21.79 15.81
CA ALA A 444 -36.82 -22.11 14.61
C ALA A 444 -37.58 -23.13 13.74
N PHE A 445 -37.90 -22.75 12.51
CA PHE A 445 -38.60 -23.58 11.52
C PHE A 445 -37.60 -24.26 10.60
N ILE A 446 -37.15 -25.44 11.01
CA ILE A 446 -36.03 -26.17 10.38
C ILE A 446 -36.57 -27.33 9.55
N ASP A 447 -35.91 -27.64 8.43
CA ASP A 447 -36.21 -28.83 7.63
C ASP A 447 -36.08 -30.10 8.50
N ARG A 448 -37.10 -30.98 8.47
CA ARG A 448 -37.11 -32.21 9.29
C ARG A 448 -35.94 -33.15 8.97
N THR A 449 -35.39 -33.10 7.74
CA THR A 449 -34.24 -33.92 7.33
C THR A 449 -32.93 -33.42 7.95
N ALA A 450 -32.81 -32.12 8.22
CA ALA A 450 -31.63 -31.52 8.84
C ALA A 450 -31.46 -31.92 10.32
N LEU A 451 -32.56 -32.19 11.02
CA LEU A 451 -32.58 -32.64 12.43
C LEU A 451 -32.27 -34.15 12.60
N ALA A 452 -32.41 -34.95 11.53
CA ALA A 452 -32.26 -36.41 11.57
C ALA A 452 -30.83 -36.91 11.38
N THR A 453 -29.84 -36.02 11.23
CA THR A 453 -28.44 -36.40 11.00
C THR A 453 -27.67 -36.39 12.30
N PRO A 454 -27.44 -37.53 12.99
CA PRO A 454 -26.46 -37.57 14.06
C PRO A 454 -25.09 -37.37 13.42
N ARG A 455 -24.37 -36.30 13.78
CA ARG A 455 -22.99 -36.15 13.32
C ARG A 455 -22.05 -37.03 14.14
N LYS A 456 -21.13 -37.65 13.41
CA LYS A 456 -19.95 -38.37 13.91
C LYS A 456 -18.99 -37.45 14.64
#